data_AF-A0A7S2QM94-F1
#
_entry.id   AF-A0A7S2QM94-F1
#
_cell.length_a   1.000
_cell.length_b   1.000
_cell.length_c   1.000
_cell.angle_alpha   90.00
_cell.angle_beta   90.00
_cell.angle_gamma   90.00
#
_symmetry.space_group_name_H-M   'P 1'
#
loop_
_entity.id
_entity.type
_entity.pdbx_description
1 polymer ?
#
loop_
_entity_poly.entity_id
_entity_poly.type
_entity_poly.pdbx_seq_one_letter_code
_entity_poly.pdbx_strand_id
1 'polypeptide(L)'
;PSAPHPFDRRPAGRVRRDFAAMDALAYRQEEAEVESAPPACTNLWQNLRKTELCRYFPRCSRGDACDFAHGCQELRGKPNLRKTALCSHWLEGACPLGAARCRFAHGERELKAPVAEGAAGDPTLCGAA
;
A
#
# COMPACT_ATOMS: atom_id res chain seq x y z
N PRO A 1 -46.39 4.95 48.04
CA PRO A 1 -45.74 5.58 46.86
C PRO A 1 -44.34 5.00 46.70
N SER A 2 -44.13 4.20 45.65
CA SER A 2 -42.81 3.71 45.24
C SER A 2 -42.78 3.74 43.72
N ALA A 3 -41.98 4.62 43.13
CA ALA A 3 -41.88 4.75 41.67
C ALA A 3 -41.08 3.58 41.07
N PRO A 4 -41.43 3.10 39.86
CA PRO A 4 -40.66 2.05 39.19
C PRO A 4 -39.27 2.55 38.73
N HIS A 5 -38.29 1.64 38.69
CA HIS A 5 -36.92 1.96 38.29
C HIS A 5 -36.83 2.34 36.80
N PRO A 6 -36.00 3.34 36.42
CA PRO A 6 -36.00 3.92 35.08
C PRO A 6 -35.34 3.07 33.97
N PHE A 7 -34.92 1.84 34.24
CA PHE A 7 -34.22 0.98 33.26
C PHE A 7 -35.02 -0.24 32.78
N ASP A 8 -36.24 -0.47 33.29
CA ASP A 8 -37.11 -1.54 32.78
C ASP A 8 -37.89 -1.09 31.52
N ARG A 9 -37.20 -1.11 30.38
CA ARG A 9 -37.83 -1.05 29.04
C ARG A 9 -37.24 -2.12 28.14
N ARG A 10 -37.79 -3.33 28.25
CA ARG A 10 -37.48 -4.48 27.42
C ARG A 10 -38.40 -4.47 26.17
N PRO A 11 -37.91 -4.10 24.96
CA PRO A 11 -38.75 -4.17 23.77
C PRO A 11 -39.07 -5.63 23.44
N ALA A 12 -40.36 -5.92 23.26
CA ALA A 12 -40.81 -7.21 22.75
C ALA A 12 -40.48 -7.35 21.25
N GLY A 13 -40.06 -8.53 20.82
CA GLY A 13 -39.78 -8.84 19.41
C GLY A 13 -38.32 -9.18 19.13
N ARG A 14 -37.93 -10.43 19.38
CA ARG A 14 -36.74 -11.03 18.76
C ARG A 14 -36.95 -12.54 18.54
N VAL A 15 -37.78 -12.87 17.54
CA VAL A 15 -37.82 -14.22 16.96
C VAL A 15 -36.69 -14.32 15.92
N ARG A 16 -36.18 -15.53 15.71
CA ARG A 16 -34.86 -15.77 15.09
C ARG A 16 -34.98 -16.19 13.62
N ARG A 17 -33.98 -15.78 12.83
CA ARG A 17 -33.49 -16.37 11.56
C ARG A 17 -34.53 -16.60 10.45
N ASP A 18 -34.17 -16.14 9.25
CA ASP A 18 -33.77 -17.08 8.20
C ASP A 18 -32.58 -16.51 7.43
N PHE A 19 -31.61 -17.36 7.09
CA PHE A 19 -30.32 -16.97 6.50
C PHE A 19 -30.15 -17.54 5.07
N ALA A 20 -31.27 -17.84 4.41
CA ALA A 20 -31.33 -18.63 3.19
C ALA A 20 -32.44 -18.17 2.23
N ALA A 21 -32.33 -16.95 1.71
CA ALA A 21 -33.05 -16.47 0.51
C ALA A 21 -32.48 -15.12 0.03
N MET A 22 -31.26 -15.11 -0.52
CA MET A 22 -30.87 -14.05 -1.47
C MET A 22 -30.98 -14.65 -2.86
N ASP A 23 -32.15 -14.47 -3.45
CA ASP A 23 -32.49 -14.98 -4.76
C ASP A 23 -31.53 -14.40 -5.80
N ALA A 24 -30.89 -15.29 -6.56
CA ALA A 24 -29.95 -14.88 -7.58
C ALA A 24 -30.72 -14.28 -8.75
N LEU A 25 -30.51 -12.99 -9.05
CA LEU A 25 -30.64 -12.36 -10.39
C LEU A 25 -30.43 -10.83 -10.37
N ALA A 26 -30.52 -10.15 -9.21
CA ALA A 26 -30.65 -8.69 -9.14
C ALA A 26 -29.36 -7.84 -9.30
N TYR A 27 -28.17 -8.42 -9.51
CA TYR A 27 -26.94 -7.62 -9.71
C TYR A 27 -25.92 -8.28 -10.64
N ARG A 28 -26.18 -8.21 -11.95
CA ARG A 28 -25.17 -8.40 -12.99
C ARG A 28 -25.36 -7.35 -14.08
N GLN A 29 -24.29 -6.58 -14.30
CA GLN A 29 -23.93 -5.83 -15.53
C GLN A 29 -24.59 -4.49 -15.83
N GLU A 30 -23.81 -3.69 -16.58
CA GLU A 30 -23.91 -2.28 -16.97
C GLU A 30 -23.77 -1.23 -15.83
N GLU A 31 -22.92 -0.18 -15.92
CA GLU A 31 -21.73 0.06 -16.78
C GLU A 31 -20.87 1.24 -16.23
N ALA A 32 -19.62 1.36 -16.69
CA ALA A 32 -18.80 2.58 -16.89
C ALA A 32 -18.38 3.52 -15.72
N GLU A 33 -17.11 3.96 -15.81
CA GLU A 33 -16.65 5.33 -15.47
C GLU A 33 -16.65 5.85 -14.01
N VAL A 34 -16.07 5.09 -13.07
CA VAL A 34 -15.57 5.67 -11.79
C VAL A 34 -14.04 5.79 -11.80
N GLU A 35 -13.54 6.75 -12.57
CA GLU A 35 -12.19 7.29 -12.46
C GLU A 35 -12.07 8.15 -11.17
N SER A 36 -11.98 7.49 -10.00
CA SER A 36 -11.88 8.21 -8.72
C SER A 36 -11.05 7.53 -7.62
N ALA A 37 -10.10 6.67 -7.98
CA ALA A 37 -9.06 6.20 -7.06
C ALA A 37 -7.75 6.93 -7.36
N PRO A 38 -7.24 7.81 -6.47
CA PRO A 38 -5.91 8.38 -6.66
C PRO A 38 -4.87 7.24 -6.61
N PRO A 39 -3.78 7.28 -7.41
CA PRO A 39 -2.75 6.24 -7.44
C PRO A 39 -1.86 6.20 -6.17
N ALA A 40 -2.37 6.69 -5.04
CA ALA A 40 -1.62 7.12 -3.87
C ALA A 40 -1.78 6.21 -2.63
N CYS A 41 -1.91 4.90 -2.84
CA CYS A 41 -1.61 3.91 -1.79
C CYS A 41 -1.16 2.54 -2.36
N THR A 42 -0.34 2.55 -3.43
CA THR A 42 0.41 1.35 -3.83
C THR A 42 1.18 0.81 -2.63
N ASN A 43 0.94 -0.45 -2.25
CA ASN A 43 1.55 -1.08 -1.08
C ASN A 43 3.09 -0.96 -1.09
N LEU A 44 3.64 -0.07 -0.25
CA LEU A 44 5.09 0.21 -0.23
C LEU A 44 5.93 -1.05 0.03
N TRP A 45 5.42 -2.00 0.83
CA TRP A 45 6.04 -3.32 1.03
C TRP A 45 6.18 -4.10 -0.28
N GLN A 46 5.19 -4.09 -1.17
CA GLN A 46 5.28 -4.77 -2.46
C GLN A 46 6.33 -4.12 -3.38
N ASN A 47 6.44 -2.80 -3.34
CA ASN A 47 7.43 -2.03 -4.11
C ASN A 47 8.87 -2.22 -3.59
N LEU A 48 9.05 -2.56 -2.31
CA LEU A 48 10.35 -2.83 -1.69
C LEU A 48 10.71 -4.32 -1.64
N ARG A 49 9.78 -5.22 -2.01
CA ARG A 49 9.98 -6.67 -1.94
C ARG A 49 11.02 -7.13 -2.98
N LYS A 50 11.96 -7.95 -2.54
CA LYS A 50 13.11 -8.51 -3.29
C LYS A 50 14.03 -7.42 -3.88
N THR A 51 14.12 -6.24 -3.26
CA THR A 51 15.05 -5.16 -3.70
C THR A 51 16.48 -5.28 -3.15
N GLU A 52 16.73 -6.26 -2.28
CA GLU A 52 18.05 -6.58 -1.71
C GLU A 52 18.23 -8.10 -1.62
N LEU A 53 19.49 -8.57 -1.68
CA LEU A 53 19.84 -9.99 -1.57
C LEU A 53 19.65 -10.51 -0.14
N CYS A 54 19.19 -11.75 -0.04
CA CYS A 54 18.95 -12.42 1.22
C CYS A 54 20.27 -12.86 1.87
N ARG A 55 20.64 -12.23 2.98
CA ARG A 55 21.84 -12.56 3.77
C ARG A 55 21.96 -14.03 4.20
N TYR A 56 20.84 -14.74 4.27
CA TYR A 56 20.79 -16.13 4.74
C TYR A 56 20.77 -17.17 3.62
N PHE A 57 20.70 -16.77 2.35
CA PHE A 57 20.82 -17.71 1.23
C PHE A 57 22.23 -18.35 1.22
N PRO A 58 22.38 -19.68 1.01
CA PRO A 58 21.36 -20.68 0.64
C PRO A 58 20.58 -21.31 1.81
N ARG A 59 20.91 -21.02 3.07
CA ARG A 59 20.28 -21.59 4.29
C ARG A 59 18.99 -20.87 4.73
N CYS A 60 18.31 -20.17 3.83
CA CYS A 60 17.14 -19.36 4.18
C CYS A 60 15.88 -20.24 4.34
N SER A 61 15.31 -20.28 5.54
CA SER A 61 14.09 -21.05 5.85
C SER A 61 12.80 -20.53 5.21
N ARG A 62 12.82 -19.33 4.61
CA ARG A 62 11.63 -18.68 4.02
C ARG A 62 11.34 -19.09 2.56
N GLY A 63 12.26 -19.78 1.88
CA GLY A 63 12.10 -20.15 0.46
C GLY A 63 11.71 -18.96 -0.43
N ASP A 64 10.92 -19.21 -1.47
CA ASP A 64 10.48 -18.19 -2.44
C ASP A 64 9.59 -17.09 -1.83
N ALA A 65 8.97 -17.37 -0.68
CA ALA A 65 8.19 -16.42 0.09
C ALA A 65 9.07 -15.33 0.75
N CYS A 66 10.39 -15.49 0.79
CA CYS A 66 11.32 -14.48 1.31
C CYS A 66 11.09 -13.08 0.69
N ASP A 67 11.10 -12.06 1.55
CA ASP A 67 11.05 -10.64 1.16
C ASP A 67 12.33 -10.15 0.48
N PHE A 68 13.40 -10.95 0.56
CA PHE A 68 14.71 -10.67 -0.04
C PHE A 68 14.96 -11.63 -1.21
N ALA A 69 15.77 -11.20 -2.16
CA ALA A 69 16.10 -11.99 -3.35
C ALA A 69 17.10 -13.11 -3.01
N HIS A 70 16.85 -14.33 -3.45
CA HIS A 70 17.78 -15.46 -3.31
C HIS A 70 18.86 -15.51 -4.40
N GLY A 71 18.82 -14.61 -5.37
CA GLY A 71 19.88 -14.38 -6.34
C GLY A 71 19.61 -13.11 -7.16
N CYS A 72 20.52 -12.78 -8.08
CA CYS A 72 20.36 -11.70 -9.05
C CYS A 72 19.04 -11.77 -9.83
N GLN A 73 18.60 -12.98 -10.18
CA GLN A 73 17.41 -13.25 -10.99
C GLN A 73 16.10 -12.86 -10.27
N GLU A 74 16.14 -12.82 -8.93
CA GLU A 74 15.02 -12.36 -8.11
C GLU A 74 15.15 -10.88 -7.70
N LEU A 75 16.32 -10.27 -7.90
CA LEU A 75 16.67 -8.96 -7.38
C LEU A 75 16.03 -7.85 -8.24
N ARG A 76 15.07 -7.15 -7.64
CA ARG A 76 14.42 -5.98 -8.25
C ARG A 76 15.25 -4.73 -8.03
N GLY A 77 15.26 -3.83 -9.00
CA GLY A 77 15.83 -2.50 -8.81
C GLY A 77 15.10 -1.73 -7.70
N LYS A 78 15.84 -0.91 -6.95
CA LYS A 78 15.29 -0.09 -5.86
C LYS A 78 14.44 1.03 -6.46
N PRO A 79 13.12 1.13 -6.16
CA PRO A 79 12.26 2.16 -6.73
C PRO A 79 12.71 3.56 -6.28
N ASN A 80 12.55 4.54 -7.15
CA ASN A 80 13.01 5.90 -6.90
C ASN A 80 12.05 6.66 -5.96
N LEU A 81 12.18 6.41 -4.65
CA LEU A 81 11.39 7.06 -3.58
C LEU A 81 11.80 8.53 -3.30
N ARG A 82 12.12 9.31 -4.35
CA ARG A 82 12.46 10.73 -4.25
C ARG A 82 11.30 11.56 -4.75
N LYS A 83 10.82 12.48 -3.91
CA LYS A 83 9.61 13.30 -4.11
C LYS A 83 8.32 12.49 -4.27
N THR A 84 8.23 11.34 -3.59
CA THR A 84 7.02 10.49 -3.55
C THR A 84 6.04 10.82 -2.43
N ALA A 85 6.36 11.83 -1.61
CA ALA A 85 5.48 12.39 -0.58
C ALA A 85 5.74 13.90 -0.48
N LEU A 86 4.71 14.67 -0.10
CA LEU A 86 4.82 16.11 0.12
C LEU A 86 5.71 16.44 1.33
N CYS A 87 6.43 17.56 1.26
CA CYS A 87 7.27 18.02 2.36
C CYS A 87 6.43 18.72 3.43
N SER A 88 6.43 18.22 4.67
CA SER A 88 5.73 18.85 5.79
C SER A 88 6.15 20.31 5.99
N HIS A 89 7.46 20.58 6.00
CA HIS A 89 7.98 21.96 6.14
C HIS A 89 7.61 22.89 4.98
N TRP A 90 7.32 22.34 3.79
CA TRP A 90 6.77 23.15 2.69
C TRP A 90 5.29 23.49 2.94
N LEU A 91 4.51 22.55 3.48
CA LEU A 91 3.12 22.79 3.90
C LEU A 91 3.03 23.78 5.09
N GLU A 92 4.04 23.79 5.96
CA GLU A 92 4.22 24.80 7.03
C GLU A 92 4.69 26.17 6.50
N GLY A 93 4.99 26.29 5.20
CA GLY A 93 5.27 27.53 4.49
C GLY A 93 6.72 27.76 4.08
N ALA A 94 7.70 27.05 4.66
CA ALA A 94 9.12 27.19 4.29
C ALA A 94 9.95 25.93 4.62
N CYS A 95 10.48 25.28 3.58
CA CYS A 95 11.41 24.16 3.77
C CYS A 95 12.88 24.64 3.87
N PRO A 96 13.62 24.32 4.95
CA PRO A 96 14.99 24.79 5.17
C PRO A 96 16.03 24.22 4.19
N LEU A 97 15.69 23.15 3.46
CA LEU A 97 16.58 22.51 2.47
C LEU A 97 16.46 23.12 1.06
N GLY A 98 15.37 23.83 0.77
CA GLY A 98 15.03 24.31 -0.57
C GLY A 98 14.62 23.20 -1.56
N ALA A 99 13.88 23.56 -2.61
CA ALA A 99 13.28 22.60 -3.54
C ALA A 99 14.30 21.71 -4.27
N ALA A 100 15.52 22.20 -4.51
CA ALA A 100 16.57 21.44 -5.21
C ALA A 100 17.17 20.30 -4.36
N ARG A 101 17.18 20.43 -3.03
CA ARG A 101 17.84 19.46 -2.12
C ARG A 101 16.87 18.67 -1.25
N CYS A 102 15.61 19.08 -1.16
CA CYS A 102 14.60 18.35 -0.41
C CYS A 102 14.29 16.99 -1.07
N ARG A 103 14.28 15.92 -0.26
CA ARG A 103 13.88 14.56 -0.67
C ARG A 103 12.37 14.44 -0.92
N PHE A 104 11.58 15.37 -0.38
CA PHE A 104 10.13 15.43 -0.46
C PHE A 104 9.68 16.47 -1.49
N ALA A 105 8.45 16.36 -1.98
CA ALA A 105 7.88 17.24 -3.01
C ALA A 105 7.41 18.58 -2.42
N HIS A 106 7.76 19.70 -3.06
CA HIS A 106 7.28 21.04 -2.69
C HIS A 106 6.00 21.38 -3.48
N GLY A 107 4.97 20.55 -3.33
CA GLY A 107 3.71 20.63 -4.08
C GLY A 107 3.57 19.57 -5.18
N GLU A 108 2.37 19.49 -5.76
CA GLU A 108 1.95 18.41 -6.66
C GLU A 108 2.80 18.32 -7.95
N ARG A 109 3.27 19.47 -8.47
CA ARG A 109 4.17 19.53 -9.63
C ARG A 109 5.48 18.75 -9.45
N GLU A 110 5.89 18.55 -8.20
CA GLU A 110 7.09 17.78 -7.88
C GLU A 110 6.78 16.37 -7.37
N LEU A 111 5.52 16.10 -7.01
CA LEU A 111 5.07 14.85 -6.43
C LEU A 111 5.02 13.77 -7.52
N LYS A 112 5.74 12.68 -7.30
CA LYS A 112 5.87 11.58 -8.26
C LYS A 112 5.33 10.29 -7.67
N ALA A 113 4.61 9.51 -8.47
CA ALA A 113 4.33 8.14 -8.12
C ALA A 113 5.66 7.37 -7.93
N PRO A 114 5.73 6.36 -7.05
CA PRO A 114 6.91 5.54 -6.86
C PRO A 114 7.13 4.63 -8.08
N VAL A 115 7.67 5.20 -9.16
CA VAL A 115 8.06 4.47 -10.36
C VAL A 115 9.30 3.63 -10.09
N ALA A 116 9.29 2.40 -10.59
CA ALA A 116 10.47 1.54 -10.66
C ALA A 116 11.37 1.93 -11.85
N GLU A 117 11.59 3.24 -12.05
CA GLU A 117 12.59 3.76 -12.98
C GLU A 117 13.97 3.54 -12.36
N GLY A 118 14.53 2.39 -12.66
CA GLY A 118 15.81 1.92 -12.11
C GLY A 118 15.86 0.41 -12.16
N ALA A 119 16.41 -0.13 -13.25
CA ALA A 119 16.69 -1.54 -13.48
C ALA A 119 15.49 -2.51 -13.40
N ALA A 120 14.93 -2.82 -14.58
CA ALA A 120 14.91 -4.24 -14.96
C ALA A 120 16.34 -4.75 -14.77
N GLY A 121 16.53 -5.78 -13.93
CA GLY A 121 17.86 -6.15 -13.43
C GLY A 121 18.84 -6.37 -14.58
N ASP A 122 19.81 -5.46 -14.72
CA ASP A 122 20.84 -5.61 -15.75
C ASP A 122 21.68 -6.85 -15.38
N PRO A 123 21.65 -7.93 -16.19
CA PRO A 123 22.27 -9.19 -15.82
C PRO A 123 23.80 -9.08 -15.73
N THR A 124 24.39 -8.02 -16.30
CA THR A 124 25.84 -7.75 -16.30
C THR A 124 26.37 -7.42 -14.89
N LEU A 125 25.53 -6.93 -13.98
CA LEU A 125 25.92 -6.66 -12.59
C LEU A 125 26.01 -7.92 -11.69
N CYS A 126 25.70 -9.11 -12.23
CA CYS A 126 25.88 -10.39 -11.55
C CYS A 126 27.29 -10.98 -11.71
N GLY A 127 28.22 -10.33 -12.42
CA GLY A 127 29.49 -10.96 -12.80
C GLY A 127 30.65 -9.99 -13.02
N ALA A 128 31.03 -9.25 -11.97
CA ALA A 128 32.26 -8.45 -11.98
C ALA A 128 33.04 -8.58 -10.66
N ALA A 129 34.00 -9.52 -10.67
CA ALA A 129 35.04 -9.80 -9.65
C ALA A 129 34.56 -10.30 -8.27
#